data_AF-A0A945CID2-F1
#
_entry.id   AF-A0A945CID2-F1
#
_cell.length_a   1.000
_cell.length_b   1.000
_cell.length_c   1.000
_cell.angle_alpha   90.00
_cell.angle_beta   90.00
_cell.angle_gamma   90.00
#
_symmetry.space_group_name_H-M   'P 1'
#
loop_
_entity.id
_entity.type
_entity.pdbx_description
1 polymer ?
#
loop_
_entity_poly.entity_id
_entity_poly.type
_entity_poly.pdbx_seq_one_letter_code
_entity_poly.pdbx_strand_id
1 'polypeptide(L)'
;MTTASKRAVEIWTKTELWQHYAELLAAGLGPEQLAYYRRYGRFGDEIIATSTSGSSGRPLLLPRSAEDVRDIGERMIRSHVETWGRPPERLALLGGISHVEGALKMRFDGMEMRSFELVDVEALIDFAPDYLSCYPSIARVLIGRHASAFADLRTIKLGGERVLRADVAKIHAAWPERLLVEQLGSTEMPAVAVGASRKAEGRRLELQRTRFAFLLDDTPAWQPLIVRDLFPARLFPIDAYYDAGDEIRLRDGCVVEVRRRDDPANAFVEAVEELLANGCINVQIDRMNRTVYCDGEVRADHVELNGDEYRMVAGQMKRLKDSNRLPLLIG
;
A
#
# COMPACT_ATOMS: atom_id res chain seq x y z
N MET A 1 26.82 -4.67 40.41
CA MET A 1 25.88 -3.93 39.55
C MET A 1 26.53 -3.76 38.20
N THR A 2 26.20 -4.62 37.25
CA THR A 2 26.76 -4.61 35.90
C THR A 2 25.92 -3.69 35.02
N THR A 3 26.55 -2.62 34.56
CA THR A 3 26.06 -1.72 33.52
C THR A 3 25.87 -2.50 32.23
N ALA A 4 24.64 -2.87 31.92
CA ALA A 4 24.28 -3.34 30.59
C ALA A 4 24.54 -2.19 29.61
N SER A 5 25.63 -2.30 28.85
CA SER A 5 25.86 -1.51 27.64
C SER A 5 24.65 -1.68 26.74
N LYS A 6 23.81 -0.63 26.63
CA LYS A 6 22.82 -0.55 25.55
C LYS A 6 23.63 -0.51 24.25
N ARG A 7 23.81 -1.66 23.59
CA ARG A 7 24.27 -1.68 22.20
C ARG A 7 23.38 -0.72 21.43
N ALA A 8 24.00 0.22 20.70
CA ALA A 8 23.26 1.06 19.77
C ALA A 8 22.46 0.16 18.83
N VAL A 9 21.16 0.42 18.71
CA VAL A 9 20.30 -0.33 17.78
C VAL A 9 20.63 0.16 16.37
N GLU A 10 21.02 -0.77 15.51
CA GLU A 10 21.29 -0.46 14.10
C GLU A 10 19.99 -0.24 13.34
N ILE A 11 19.92 0.89 12.62
CA ILE A 11 18.76 1.29 11.81
C ILE A 11 19.26 1.57 10.39
N TRP A 12 18.70 0.87 9.41
CA TRP A 12 18.97 1.03 7.99
C TRP A 12 17.85 1.83 7.34
N THR A 13 18.22 2.74 6.44
CA THR A 13 17.28 3.33 5.48
C THR A 13 17.33 2.55 4.18
N LYS A 14 16.58 3.02 3.17
CA LYS A 14 16.66 2.48 1.81
C LYS A 14 18.08 2.58 1.23
N THR A 15 18.86 3.58 1.61
CA THR A 15 20.25 3.75 1.13
C THR A 15 21.15 2.63 1.64
N GLU A 16 21.13 2.35 2.95
CA GLU A 16 21.90 1.25 3.54
C GLU A 16 21.43 -0.09 2.97
N LEU A 17 20.11 -0.27 2.77
CA LEU A 17 19.58 -1.48 2.13
C LEU A 17 20.17 -1.71 0.74
N TRP A 18 20.33 -0.64 -0.05
CA TRP A 18 20.96 -0.70 -1.37
C TRP A 18 22.44 -1.07 -1.29
N GLN A 19 23.16 -0.54 -0.31
CA GLN A 19 24.59 -0.83 -0.10
C GLN A 19 24.81 -2.30 0.28
N HIS A 20 23.91 -2.87 1.09
CA HIS A 20 23.99 -4.27 1.55
C HIS A 20 23.24 -5.28 0.68
N TYR A 21 22.63 -4.85 -0.43
CA TYR A 21 21.75 -5.69 -1.25
C TYR A 21 22.39 -7.02 -1.68
N ALA A 22 23.64 -7.00 -2.16
CA ALA A 22 24.35 -8.20 -2.59
C ALA A 22 24.66 -9.17 -1.44
N GLU A 23 24.93 -8.64 -0.24
CA GLU A 23 25.20 -9.41 0.97
C GLU A 23 23.92 -10.08 1.47
N LEU A 24 22.80 -9.35 1.47
CA LEU A 24 21.48 -9.87 1.82
C LEU A 24 21.03 -11.00 0.89
N LEU A 25 21.24 -10.85 -0.43
CA LEU A 25 20.98 -11.93 -1.38
C LEU A 25 21.84 -13.16 -1.10
N ALA A 26 23.13 -12.96 -0.77
CA ALA A 26 24.03 -14.07 -0.45
C ALA A 26 23.68 -14.78 0.87
N ALA A 27 23.13 -14.04 1.83
CA ALA A 27 22.68 -14.59 3.11
C ALA A 27 21.39 -15.40 2.99
N GLY A 28 20.46 -15.00 2.11
CA GLY A 28 19.14 -15.62 1.99
C GLY A 28 18.99 -16.65 0.87
N LEU A 29 19.86 -16.64 -0.15
CA LEU A 29 19.79 -17.55 -1.30
C LEU A 29 20.82 -18.67 -1.24
N GLY A 30 20.46 -19.85 -1.75
CA GLY A 30 21.40 -20.93 -1.97
C GLY A 30 22.46 -20.56 -3.03
N PRO A 31 23.65 -21.19 -3.03
CA PRO A 31 24.73 -20.87 -3.97
C PRO A 31 24.31 -20.91 -5.45
N GLU A 32 23.50 -21.90 -5.83
CA GLU A 32 23.00 -22.04 -7.21
C GLU A 32 22.01 -20.95 -7.59
N GLN A 33 21.10 -20.57 -6.69
CA GLN A 33 20.12 -19.50 -6.90
C GLN A 33 20.83 -18.15 -7.06
N LEU A 34 21.84 -17.89 -6.23
CA LEU A 34 22.66 -16.69 -6.31
C LEU A 34 23.48 -16.65 -7.61
N ALA A 35 24.06 -17.77 -8.03
CA ALA A 35 24.78 -17.87 -9.29
C ALA A 35 23.86 -17.65 -10.49
N TYR A 36 22.64 -18.21 -10.46
CA TYR A 36 21.62 -18.00 -11.48
C TYR A 36 21.23 -16.52 -11.57
N TYR A 37 20.94 -15.86 -10.44
CA TYR A 37 20.63 -14.43 -10.40
C TYR A 37 21.77 -13.58 -10.97
N ARG A 38 23.02 -13.84 -10.57
CA ARG A 38 24.19 -13.10 -11.09
C ARG A 38 24.37 -13.27 -12.60
N ARG A 39 24.04 -14.44 -13.15
CA ARG A 39 24.18 -14.73 -14.58
C ARG A 39 23.06 -14.14 -15.43
N TYR A 40 21.81 -14.14 -14.93
CA TYR A 40 20.63 -13.83 -15.74
C TYR A 40 19.87 -12.57 -15.30
N GLY A 41 20.22 -11.97 -14.16
CA GLY A 41 19.54 -10.78 -13.62
C GLY A 41 18.10 -11.03 -13.17
N ARG A 42 17.72 -12.29 -12.95
CA ARG A 42 16.39 -12.73 -12.50
C ARG A 42 16.49 -13.93 -11.57
N PHE A 43 15.49 -14.14 -10.72
CA PHE A 43 15.42 -15.34 -9.89
C PHE A 43 14.86 -16.54 -10.67
N GLY A 44 15.10 -17.75 -10.16
CA GLY A 44 14.48 -18.98 -10.67
C GLY A 44 12.97 -18.97 -10.45
N ASP A 45 12.25 -19.86 -11.13
CA ASP A 45 10.78 -19.91 -11.10
C ASP A 45 10.24 -20.25 -9.69
N GLU A 46 11.04 -20.95 -8.89
CA GLU A 46 10.75 -21.33 -7.50
C GLU A 46 10.81 -20.16 -6.51
N ILE A 47 11.49 -19.07 -6.88
CA ILE A 47 11.56 -17.85 -6.08
C ILE A 47 10.46 -16.88 -6.56
N ILE A 48 9.74 -16.33 -5.59
CA ILE A 48 8.76 -15.29 -5.87
C ILE A 48 9.50 -13.96 -5.78
N ALA A 49 9.67 -13.30 -6.93
CA ALA A 49 10.25 -11.97 -6.99
C ALA A 49 9.18 -10.93 -6.71
N THR A 50 9.52 -9.94 -5.90
CA THR A 50 8.71 -8.72 -5.76
C THR A 50 9.59 -7.52 -6.05
N SER A 51 9.14 -6.63 -6.93
CA SER A 51 9.87 -5.38 -7.22
C SER A 51 9.45 -4.24 -6.29
N THR A 52 10.39 -3.41 -5.85
CA THR A 52 10.05 -2.11 -5.26
C THR A 52 9.47 -1.18 -6.33
N SER A 53 8.57 -0.27 -5.96
CA SER A 53 7.85 0.60 -6.91
C SER A 53 8.70 1.65 -7.62
N GLY A 54 10.01 1.71 -7.34
CA GLY A 54 10.93 2.68 -7.94
C GLY A 54 10.63 4.16 -7.62
N SER A 55 9.66 4.45 -6.75
CA SER A 55 9.22 5.83 -6.47
C SER A 55 10.29 6.71 -5.80
N SER A 56 11.43 6.13 -5.43
CA SER A 56 12.59 6.83 -4.87
C SER A 56 13.93 6.36 -5.48
N GLY A 57 13.92 5.76 -6.68
CA GLY A 57 15.15 5.30 -7.36
C GLY A 57 14.94 4.05 -8.22
N ARG A 58 16.04 3.35 -8.56
CA ARG A 58 15.95 2.08 -9.30
C ARG A 58 15.12 1.05 -8.50
N PRO A 59 14.32 0.19 -9.14
CA PRO A 59 13.65 -0.90 -8.45
C PRO A 59 14.65 -1.95 -7.92
N LEU A 60 14.39 -2.50 -6.73
CA LEU A 60 15.07 -3.68 -6.21
C LEU A 60 14.16 -4.90 -6.43
N LEU A 61 14.75 -6.02 -6.84
CA LEU A 61 14.07 -7.31 -6.87
C LEU A 61 14.29 -8.02 -5.53
N LEU A 62 13.23 -8.24 -4.77
CA LEU A 62 13.30 -8.90 -3.47
C LEU A 62 12.84 -10.36 -3.64
N PRO A 63 13.70 -11.35 -3.35
CA PRO A 63 13.31 -12.75 -3.35
C PRO A 63 12.46 -13.06 -2.11
N ARG A 64 11.40 -13.84 -2.30
CA ARG A 64 10.50 -14.30 -1.25
C ARG A 64 10.36 -15.82 -1.35
N SER A 65 10.31 -16.49 -0.20
CA SER A 65 9.97 -17.91 -0.13
C SER A 65 8.47 -18.11 -0.28
N ALA A 66 8.04 -19.34 -0.60
CA ALA A 66 6.62 -19.68 -0.64
C ALA A 66 5.93 -19.49 0.73
N GLU A 67 6.65 -19.75 1.83
CA GLU A 67 6.14 -19.56 3.19
C GLU A 67 5.93 -18.09 3.54
N ASP A 68 6.89 -17.23 3.18
CA ASP A 68 6.77 -15.78 3.40
C ASP A 68 5.57 -15.20 2.64
N VAL A 69 5.43 -15.61 1.38
CA VAL A 69 4.31 -15.18 0.54
C VAL A 69 2.97 -15.69 1.09
N ARG A 70 2.91 -16.95 1.56
CA ARG A 70 1.70 -17.49 2.23
C ARG A 70 1.33 -16.68 3.47
N ASP A 71 2.28 -16.40 4.36
CA ASP A 71 2.05 -15.57 5.56
C ASP A 71 1.51 -14.18 5.20
N ILE A 72 2.08 -13.52 4.18
CA ILE A 72 1.60 -12.22 3.71
C ILE A 72 0.17 -12.32 3.23
N GLY A 73 -0.15 -13.30 2.37
CA GLY A 73 -1.50 -13.44 1.82
C GLY A 73 -2.53 -13.82 2.87
N GLU A 74 -2.20 -14.71 3.82
CA GLU A 74 -3.07 -15.05 4.95
C GLU A 74 -3.39 -13.82 5.81
N ARG A 75 -2.39 -12.98 6.11
CA ARG A 75 -2.60 -11.71 6.83
C ARG A 75 -3.49 -10.74 6.05
N MET A 76 -3.42 -10.73 4.71
CA MET A 76 -4.24 -9.86 3.87
C MET A 76 -5.72 -10.28 3.82
N ILE A 77 -6.01 -11.58 3.85
CA ILE A 77 -7.40 -12.08 3.78
C ILE A 77 -8.01 -12.40 5.14
N ARG A 78 -7.23 -12.37 6.23
CA ARG A 78 -7.67 -12.74 7.58
C ARG A 78 -8.99 -12.08 7.97
N SER A 79 -9.09 -10.76 7.89
CA SER A 79 -10.31 -10.04 8.28
C SER A 79 -11.52 -10.38 7.41
N HIS A 80 -11.30 -10.74 6.14
CA HIS A 80 -12.36 -11.27 5.28
C HIS A 80 -12.85 -12.63 5.80
N VAL A 81 -11.92 -13.56 6.08
CA VAL A 81 -12.25 -14.90 6.61
C VAL A 81 -12.97 -14.80 7.95
N GLU A 82 -12.48 -13.98 8.87
CA GLU A 82 -13.10 -13.76 10.18
C GLU A 82 -14.51 -13.16 10.07
N THR A 83 -14.74 -12.27 9.10
CA THR A 83 -16.04 -11.61 8.90
C THR A 83 -17.05 -12.51 8.20
N TRP A 84 -16.62 -13.26 7.18
CA TRP A 84 -17.51 -13.99 6.28
C TRP A 84 -17.48 -15.52 6.47
N GLY A 85 -16.63 -16.01 7.37
CA GLY A 85 -16.49 -17.43 7.71
C GLY A 85 -15.80 -18.29 6.65
N ARG A 86 -15.27 -17.68 5.58
CA ARG A 86 -14.63 -18.40 4.46
C ARG A 86 -13.61 -17.52 3.73
N PRO A 87 -12.61 -18.10 3.03
CA PRO A 87 -11.74 -17.37 2.12
C PRO A 87 -12.53 -16.74 0.96
N PRO A 88 -12.00 -15.67 0.34
CA PRO A 88 -12.60 -15.13 -0.86
C PRO A 88 -12.53 -16.13 -2.01
N GLU A 89 -13.58 -16.17 -2.82
CA GLU A 89 -13.68 -17.06 -3.99
C GLU A 89 -13.01 -16.44 -5.22
N ARG A 90 -13.15 -15.12 -5.40
CA ARG A 90 -12.70 -14.34 -6.56
C ARG A 90 -12.02 -13.05 -6.10
N LEU A 91 -10.69 -13.05 -6.14
CA LEU A 91 -9.87 -11.93 -5.71
C LEU A 91 -9.34 -11.14 -6.91
N ALA A 92 -9.76 -9.88 -7.02
CA ALA A 92 -9.25 -8.94 -8.02
C ALA A 92 -8.16 -8.03 -7.46
N LEU A 93 -7.10 -7.82 -8.25
CA LEU A 93 -5.97 -6.97 -7.91
C LEU A 93 -5.86 -5.82 -8.90
N LEU A 94 -5.98 -4.60 -8.40
CA LEU A 94 -5.80 -3.35 -9.13
C LEU A 94 -4.76 -2.47 -8.42
N GLY A 95 -3.52 -2.94 -8.40
CA GLY A 95 -2.37 -2.27 -7.77
C GLY A 95 -1.08 -2.55 -8.53
N GLY A 96 -0.05 -1.75 -8.31
CA GLY A 96 1.21 -1.80 -9.05
C GLY A 96 1.99 -3.12 -8.92
N ILE A 97 3.02 -3.23 -9.77
CA ILE A 97 3.82 -4.42 -10.12
C ILE A 97 4.14 -5.36 -8.95
N SER A 98 4.39 -4.85 -7.73
CA SER A 98 4.72 -5.69 -6.57
C SER A 98 3.64 -6.72 -6.20
N HIS A 99 2.38 -6.47 -6.56
CA HIS A 99 1.27 -7.38 -6.28
C HIS A 99 1.00 -8.38 -7.41
N VAL A 100 1.35 -8.05 -8.66
CA VAL A 100 1.05 -8.88 -9.85
C VAL A 100 1.89 -10.16 -9.83
N GLU A 101 3.19 -10.06 -9.50
CA GLU A 101 4.09 -11.22 -9.49
C GLU A 101 3.88 -12.15 -8.29
N GLY A 102 3.56 -11.58 -7.11
CA GLY A 102 3.24 -12.35 -5.92
C GLY A 102 1.91 -13.10 -6.05
N ALA A 103 0.89 -12.41 -6.57
CA ALA A 103 -0.44 -12.97 -6.76
C ALA A 103 -0.48 -14.14 -7.74
N LEU A 104 0.11 -14.00 -8.93
CA LEU A 104 0.04 -15.06 -9.95
C LEU A 104 0.68 -16.38 -9.50
N LYS A 105 1.58 -16.34 -8.51
CA LYS A 105 2.23 -17.53 -7.93
C LYS A 105 1.52 -18.08 -6.70
N MET A 106 0.61 -17.34 -6.07
CA MET A 106 -0.17 -17.81 -4.93
C MET A 106 -1.41 -18.57 -5.40
N ARG A 107 -1.29 -19.89 -5.53
CA ARG A 107 -2.46 -20.77 -5.58
C ARG A 107 -2.94 -21.01 -4.15
N PHE A 108 -3.88 -20.20 -3.71
CA PHE A 108 -4.71 -20.59 -2.56
C PHE A 108 -5.78 -21.55 -3.05
N ASP A 109 -5.88 -22.71 -2.40
CA ASP A 109 -6.85 -23.72 -2.80
C ASP A 109 -8.27 -23.14 -2.77
N GLY A 110 -8.96 -23.23 -3.91
CA GLY A 110 -10.35 -22.75 -4.06
C GLY A 110 -10.54 -21.25 -4.28
N MET A 111 -9.46 -20.47 -4.39
CA MET A 111 -9.54 -19.04 -4.74
C MET A 111 -9.07 -18.80 -6.17
N GLU A 112 -9.91 -18.15 -6.98
CA GLU A 112 -9.52 -17.60 -8.26
C GLU A 112 -9.02 -16.17 -8.07
N MET A 113 -7.82 -15.87 -8.58
CA MET A 113 -7.21 -14.56 -8.45
C MET A 113 -6.74 -14.04 -9.80
N ARG A 114 -7.07 -12.77 -10.08
CA ARG A 114 -6.72 -12.11 -11.34
C ARG A 114 -6.27 -10.67 -11.10
N SER A 115 -5.31 -10.23 -11.90
CA SER A 115 -4.86 -8.83 -11.95
C SER A 115 -5.56 -8.10 -13.10
N PHE A 116 -5.88 -6.83 -12.87
CA PHE A 116 -6.53 -5.97 -13.83
C PHE A 116 -5.85 -4.60 -13.84
N GLU A 117 -5.84 -3.97 -15.00
CA GLU A 117 -5.53 -2.56 -15.15
C GLU A 117 -6.83 -1.73 -15.12
N LEU A 118 -6.74 -0.43 -14.87
CA LEU A 118 -7.95 0.43 -14.86
C LEU A 118 -8.66 0.46 -16.23
N VAL A 119 -7.93 0.19 -17.32
CA VAL A 119 -8.48 0.07 -18.67
C VAL A 119 -9.33 -1.19 -18.85
N ASP A 120 -9.20 -2.19 -17.97
CA ASP A 120 -9.89 -3.48 -18.02
C ASP A 120 -11.15 -3.50 -17.12
N VAL A 121 -11.75 -2.34 -16.83
CA VAL A 121 -12.84 -2.22 -15.86
C VAL A 121 -14.05 -3.11 -16.20
N GLU A 122 -14.38 -3.27 -17.47
CA GLU A 122 -15.47 -4.16 -17.90
C GLU A 122 -15.15 -5.63 -17.61
N ALA A 123 -13.92 -6.07 -17.90
CA ALA A 123 -13.48 -7.43 -17.58
C ALA A 123 -13.40 -7.68 -16.07
N LEU A 124 -13.08 -6.65 -15.28
CA LEU A 124 -13.14 -6.69 -13.82
C LEU A 124 -14.58 -6.85 -13.31
N ILE A 125 -15.53 -6.12 -13.91
CA ILE A 125 -16.96 -6.22 -13.57
C ILE A 125 -17.46 -7.64 -13.90
N ASP A 126 -17.15 -8.16 -15.09
CA ASP A 126 -17.53 -9.51 -15.52
C ASP A 126 -16.92 -10.61 -14.63
N PHE A 127 -15.71 -10.39 -14.13
CA PHE A 127 -15.09 -11.29 -13.15
C PHE A 127 -15.87 -11.33 -11.83
N ALA A 128 -16.58 -10.26 -11.49
CA ALA A 128 -17.43 -10.12 -10.31
C ALA A 128 -16.71 -10.55 -9.01
N PRO A 129 -15.62 -9.87 -8.64
CA PRO A 129 -14.83 -10.24 -7.47
C PRO A 129 -15.62 -10.08 -6.17
N ASP A 130 -15.44 -11.01 -5.22
CA ASP A 130 -15.92 -10.84 -3.84
C ASP A 130 -14.86 -10.19 -2.94
N TYR A 131 -13.61 -10.11 -3.41
CA TYR A 131 -12.53 -9.36 -2.77
C TYR A 131 -11.78 -8.49 -3.80
N LEU A 132 -11.68 -7.19 -3.54
CA LEU A 132 -10.96 -6.23 -4.39
C LEU A 132 -9.80 -5.60 -3.62
N SER A 133 -8.55 -5.80 -4.04
CA SER A 133 -7.39 -5.06 -3.51
C SER A 133 -6.93 -4.01 -4.51
N CYS A 134 -6.93 -2.73 -4.12
CA CYS A 134 -6.53 -1.64 -5.02
C CYS A 134 -5.89 -0.44 -4.31
N TYR A 135 -5.37 0.49 -5.10
CA TYR A 135 -5.01 1.82 -4.60
C TYR A 135 -6.26 2.66 -4.27
N PRO A 136 -6.24 3.50 -3.22
CA PRO A 136 -7.30 4.46 -2.93
C PRO A 136 -7.72 5.31 -4.14
N SER A 137 -6.78 5.80 -4.93
CA SER A 137 -7.06 6.56 -6.15
C SER A 137 -7.84 5.78 -7.22
N ILE A 138 -7.72 4.45 -7.24
CA ILE A 138 -8.49 3.57 -8.13
C ILE A 138 -9.87 3.31 -7.53
N ALA A 139 -9.95 3.01 -6.23
CA ALA A 139 -11.21 2.82 -5.52
C ALA A 139 -12.17 3.99 -5.76
N ARG A 140 -11.66 5.23 -5.71
CA ARG A 140 -12.44 6.44 -6.03
C ARG A 140 -13.09 6.39 -7.42
N VAL A 141 -12.35 5.96 -8.45
CA VAL A 141 -12.87 5.86 -9.83
C VAL A 141 -13.95 4.79 -9.91
N LEU A 142 -13.68 3.61 -9.35
CA LEU A 142 -14.62 2.49 -9.35
C LEU A 142 -15.92 2.88 -8.66
N ILE A 143 -15.84 3.57 -7.52
CA ILE A 143 -17.02 4.06 -6.81
C ILE A 143 -17.74 5.14 -7.61
N GLY A 144 -17.01 6.14 -8.09
CA GLY A 144 -17.59 7.30 -8.76
C GLY A 144 -18.31 6.98 -10.07
N ARG A 145 -17.97 5.86 -10.72
CA ARG A 145 -18.50 5.50 -12.05
C ARG A 145 -19.18 4.13 -12.12
N HIS A 146 -18.83 3.20 -11.24
CA HIS A 146 -19.18 1.77 -11.37
C HIS A 146 -19.65 1.12 -10.06
N ALA A 147 -19.94 1.87 -8.99
CA ALA A 147 -20.27 1.30 -7.68
C ALA A 147 -21.36 0.22 -7.72
N SER A 148 -22.40 0.42 -8.54
CA SER A 148 -23.53 -0.51 -8.70
C SER A 148 -23.18 -1.80 -9.45
N ALA A 149 -22.08 -1.83 -10.21
CA ALA A 149 -21.65 -3.00 -10.96
C ALA A 149 -20.96 -4.06 -10.08
N PHE A 150 -20.52 -3.68 -8.88
CA PHE A 150 -19.82 -4.57 -7.93
C PHE A 150 -20.77 -5.19 -6.91
N ALA A 151 -21.82 -5.88 -7.38
CA ALA A 151 -22.86 -6.46 -6.52
C ALA A 151 -22.33 -7.59 -5.60
N ASP A 152 -21.37 -8.38 -6.09
CA ASP A 152 -20.79 -9.52 -5.37
C ASP A 152 -19.68 -9.14 -4.39
N LEU A 153 -19.14 -7.92 -4.51
CA LEU A 153 -18.01 -7.45 -3.72
C LEU A 153 -18.33 -7.49 -2.23
N ARG A 154 -17.58 -8.25 -1.42
CA ARG A 154 -17.74 -8.32 0.04
C ARG A 154 -16.70 -7.52 0.79
N THR A 155 -15.48 -7.48 0.26
CA THR A 155 -14.34 -6.81 0.88
C THR A 155 -13.60 -5.96 -0.14
N ILE A 156 -13.32 -4.71 0.22
CA ILE A 156 -12.36 -3.87 -0.49
C ILE A 156 -11.15 -3.63 0.42
N LYS A 157 -9.96 -3.87 -0.12
CA LYS A 157 -8.69 -3.63 0.54
C LYS A 157 -7.96 -2.47 -0.14
N LEU A 158 -7.53 -1.50 0.65
CA LEU A 158 -6.73 -0.36 0.23
C LEU A 158 -5.29 -0.48 0.74
N GLY A 159 -4.33 -0.02 -0.04
CA GLY A 159 -2.94 0.12 0.39
C GLY A 159 -2.04 0.70 -0.69
N GLY A 160 -0.79 1.00 -0.34
CA GLY A 160 0.24 1.50 -1.27
C GLY A 160 0.10 2.97 -1.70
N GLU A 161 -0.98 3.64 -1.31
CA GLU A 161 -1.09 5.10 -1.19
C GLU A 161 -1.61 5.44 0.21
N ARG A 162 -1.48 6.71 0.61
CA ARG A 162 -2.16 7.20 1.82
C ARG A 162 -3.67 7.11 1.61
N VAL A 163 -4.34 6.34 2.46
CA VAL A 163 -5.81 6.31 2.52
C VAL A 163 -6.28 7.57 3.24
N LEU A 164 -7.12 8.36 2.58
CA LEU A 164 -7.72 9.60 3.06
C LEU A 164 -9.06 9.32 3.76
N ARG A 165 -9.52 10.24 4.62
CA ARG A 165 -10.82 10.12 5.30
C ARG A 165 -11.97 10.10 4.29
N ALA A 166 -11.87 10.91 3.23
CA ALA A 166 -12.82 10.93 2.13
C ALA A 166 -12.89 9.59 1.38
N ASP A 167 -11.81 8.81 1.32
CA ASP A 167 -11.81 7.48 0.69
C ASP A 167 -12.70 6.53 1.46
N VAL A 168 -12.48 6.48 2.78
CA VAL A 168 -13.24 5.66 3.72
C VAL A 168 -14.72 6.06 3.69
N ALA A 169 -15.00 7.36 3.75
CA ALA A 169 -16.37 7.88 3.71
C ALA A 169 -17.09 7.50 2.41
N LYS A 170 -16.43 7.67 1.25
CA LYS A 170 -17.01 7.30 -0.06
C LYS A 170 -17.24 5.81 -0.19
N ILE A 171 -16.32 4.97 0.29
CA ILE A 171 -16.47 3.52 0.30
C ILE A 171 -17.70 3.12 1.12
N HIS A 172 -17.82 3.59 2.36
CA HIS A 172 -18.96 3.22 3.19
C HIS A 172 -20.28 3.84 2.72
N ALA A 173 -20.25 4.98 2.04
CA ALA A 173 -21.44 5.55 1.40
C ALA A 173 -21.91 4.71 0.20
N ALA A 174 -20.98 4.27 -0.66
CA ALA A 174 -21.29 3.47 -1.83
C ALA A 174 -21.62 2.01 -1.48
N TRP A 175 -20.96 1.47 -0.45
CA TRP A 175 -20.95 0.07 -0.09
C TRP A 175 -21.09 -0.12 1.44
N PRO A 176 -22.25 0.21 2.03
CA PRO A 176 -22.43 0.26 3.49
C PRO A 176 -22.16 -1.07 4.21
N GLU A 177 -22.48 -2.20 3.57
CA GLU A 177 -22.35 -3.52 4.16
C GLU A 177 -20.98 -4.18 3.97
N ARG A 178 -20.08 -3.54 3.21
CA ARG A 178 -18.82 -4.15 2.80
C ARG A 178 -17.73 -3.90 3.82
N LEU A 179 -16.82 -4.86 3.91
CA LEU A 179 -15.65 -4.74 4.76
C LEU A 179 -14.59 -3.91 4.03
N LEU A 180 -14.19 -2.79 4.62
CA LEU A 180 -12.99 -2.08 4.24
C LEU A 180 -11.81 -2.69 5.00
N VAL A 181 -10.75 -3.04 4.29
CA VAL A 181 -9.46 -3.43 4.85
C VAL A 181 -8.42 -2.40 4.43
N GLU A 182 -7.57 -1.99 5.35
CA GLU A 182 -6.46 -1.09 5.08
C GLU A 182 -5.14 -1.78 5.41
N GLN A 183 -4.17 -1.65 4.52
CA GLN A 183 -2.84 -2.19 4.70
C GLN A 183 -1.79 -1.09 4.64
N LEU A 184 -0.97 -1.02 5.69
CA LEU A 184 0.28 -0.27 5.72
C LEU A 184 1.45 -1.23 5.47
N GLY A 185 2.43 -0.80 4.68
CA GLY A 185 3.68 -1.52 4.47
C GLY A 185 4.38 -1.07 3.19
N SER A 186 5.52 -1.68 2.95
CA SER A 186 6.31 -1.49 1.73
C SER A 186 6.64 -2.85 1.11
N THR A 187 7.28 -2.86 -0.06
CA THR A 187 7.78 -4.10 -0.66
C THR A 187 8.82 -4.76 0.25
N GLU A 188 9.64 -3.99 0.97
CA GLU A 188 10.62 -4.48 1.94
C GLU A 188 9.94 -5.07 3.17
N MET A 189 8.96 -4.34 3.73
CA MET A 189 8.25 -4.68 4.97
C MET A 189 6.74 -4.83 4.69
N PRO A 190 6.28 -6.03 4.28
CA PRO A 190 4.93 -6.22 3.78
C PRO A 190 3.91 -6.32 4.90
N ALA A 191 2.84 -5.53 4.79
CA ALA A 191 1.70 -5.52 5.72
C ALA A 191 2.12 -5.33 7.18
N VAL A 192 2.95 -4.33 7.50
CA VAL A 192 3.39 -4.04 8.88
C VAL A 192 2.24 -3.68 9.82
N ALA A 193 1.16 -3.11 9.28
CA ALA A 193 -0.09 -2.92 9.99
C ALA A 193 -1.28 -3.21 9.07
N VAL A 194 -2.34 -3.77 9.64
CA VAL A 194 -3.60 -4.07 8.93
C VAL A 194 -4.76 -3.63 9.81
N GLY A 195 -5.72 -2.93 9.23
CA GLY A 195 -6.97 -2.56 9.89
C GLY A 195 -8.16 -3.04 9.07
N ALA A 196 -9.29 -3.27 9.73
CA ALA A 196 -10.53 -3.59 9.04
C ALA A 196 -11.71 -2.87 9.70
N SER A 197 -12.64 -2.35 8.91
CA SER A 197 -13.83 -1.67 9.40
C SER A 197 -15.05 -1.94 8.50
N ARG A 198 -16.22 -2.01 9.13
CA ARG A 198 -17.53 -2.02 8.44
C ARG A 198 -18.25 -0.67 8.52
N LYS A 199 -17.61 0.31 9.19
CA LYS A 199 -18.12 1.66 9.39
C LYS A 199 -16.99 2.65 9.18
N ALA A 200 -17.35 3.88 8.79
CA ALA A 200 -16.36 4.93 8.53
C ALA A 200 -15.65 5.42 9.81
N GLU A 201 -16.31 5.32 10.96
CA GLU A 201 -15.74 5.72 12.25
C GLU A 201 -14.79 4.66 12.81
N GLY A 202 -13.74 5.11 13.50
CA GLY A 202 -12.88 4.22 14.27
C GLY A 202 -11.77 3.53 13.47
N ARG A 203 -11.35 4.11 12.33
CA ARG A 203 -10.17 3.68 11.56
C ARG A 203 -8.96 3.47 12.47
N ARG A 204 -8.49 2.22 12.56
CA ARG A 204 -7.35 1.78 13.36
C ARG A 204 -6.65 0.66 12.61
N LEU A 205 -5.34 0.78 12.40
CA LEU A 205 -4.53 -0.31 11.87
C LEU A 205 -3.75 -0.95 13.01
N GLU A 206 -3.88 -2.26 13.15
CA GLU A 206 -3.18 -3.06 14.13
C GLU A 206 -1.78 -3.40 13.63
N LEU A 207 -0.78 -3.05 14.43
CA LEU A 207 0.61 -3.43 14.19
C LEU A 207 0.73 -4.96 14.24
N GLN A 208 1.32 -5.56 13.20
CA GLN A 208 1.45 -7.01 13.07
C GLN A 208 2.61 -7.55 13.93
N ARG A 209 2.49 -7.40 15.25
CA ARG A 209 3.54 -7.67 16.26
C ARG A 209 3.96 -9.14 16.36
N THR A 210 3.19 -10.07 15.81
CA THR A 210 3.59 -11.48 15.70
C THR A 210 4.72 -11.70 14.70
N ARG A 211 4.83 -10.83 13.69
CA ARG A 211 5.88 -10.89 12.66
C ARG A 211 6.93 -9.80 12.82
N PHE A 212 6.56 -8.62 13.32
CA PHE A 212 7.44 -7.46 13.33
C PHE A 212 7.76 -6.98 14.75
N ALA A 213 9.02 -6.62 14.96
CA ALA A 213 9.42 -5.76 16.08
C ALA A 213 9.41 -4.29 15.63
N PHE A 214 9.11 -3.38 16.56
CA PHE A 214 8.97 -1.95 16.27
C PHE A 214 9.78 -1.13 17.27
N LEU A 215 10.43 -0.05 16.80
CA LEU A 215 10.96 1.01 17.64
C LEU A 215 9.97 2.16 17.65
N LEU A 216 8.98 2.07 18.53
CA LEU A 216 7.88 3.02 18.63
C LEU A 216 7.54 3.26 20.11
N ASP A 217 7.18 4.50 20.42
CA ASP A 217 6.58 4.87 21.70
C ASP A 217 5.07 5.01 21.53
N ASP A 218 4.26 4.61 22.51
CA ASP A 218 2.80 4.79 22.43
C ASP A 218 2.42 6.25 22.76
N THR A 219 2.68 7.13 21.80
CA THR A 219 2.47 8.58 21.89
C THR A 219 1.63 9.09 20.72
N PRO A 220 0.78 10.11 20.94
CA PRO A 220 0.06 10.77 19.87
C PRO A 220 0.97 11.66 19.00
N ALA A 221 2.27 11.77 19.27
CA ALA A 221 3.20 12.48 18.40
C ALA A 221 3.45 11.73 17.09
N TRP A 222 3.80 12.47 16.03
CA TRP A 222 4.36 11.85 14.83
C TRP A 222 5.70 11.22 15.17
N GLN A 223 5.89 9.99 14.72
CA GLN A 223 7.12 9.25 14.93
C GLN A 223 7.46 8.41 13.69
N PRO A 224 8.75 8.15 13.43
CA PRO A 224 9.20 7.36 12.30
C PRO A 224 8.70 5.91 12.42
N LEU A 225 8.24 5.32 11.32
CA LEU A 225 7.92 3.90 11.26
C LEU A 225 9.21 3.09 11.10
N ILE A 226 9.77 2.66 12.22
CA ILE A 226 10.99 1.86 12.26
C ILE A 226 10.65 0.42 12.69
N VAL A 227 10.96 -0.53 11.83
CA VAL A 227 10.45 -1.91 11.93
C VAL A 227 11.53 -2.93 11.62
N ARG A 228 11.51 -4.07 12.30
CA ARG A 228 12.34 -5.24 11.97
C ARG A 228 11.44 -6.44 11.70
N ASP A 229 11.63 -7.07 10.54
CA ASP A 229 10.95 -8.33 10.23
C ASP A 229 11.55 -9.46 11.09
N LEU A 230 10.72 -10.30 11.70
CA LEU A 230 11.12 -11.48 12.49
C LEU A 230 10.68 -12.81 11.85
N PHE A 231 10.03 -12.78 10.68
CA PHE A 231 9.68 -13.98 9.94
C PHE A 231 10.89 -14.89 9.62
N PRO A 232 10.90 -16.17 10.03
CA PRO A 232 12.10 -17.00 9.96
C PRO A 232 12.50 -17.44 8.54
N ALA A 233 11.53 -17.65 7.63
CA ALA A 233 11.79 -18.21 6.31
C ALA A 233 11.98 -17.16 5.20
N ARG A 234 12.64 -16.03 5.50
CA ARG A 234 12.92 -14.97 4.51
C ARG A 234 14.10 -15.33 3.63
N LEU A 235 13.98 -15.09 2.32
CA LEU A 235 15.10 -15.15 1.37
C LEU A 235 15.85 -13.81 1.26
N PHE A 236 15.39 -12.78 1.96
CA PHE A 236 16.01 -11.46 2.01
C PHE A 236 16.04 -10.94 3.46
N PRO A 237 17.00 -11.42 4.28
CA PRO A 237 16.98 -11.22 5.73
C PRO A 237 17.59 -9.88 6.14
N ILE A 238 16.77 -8.85 6.29
CA ILE A 238 17.19 -7.57 6.89
C ILE A 238 17.19 -7.72 8.42
N ASP A 239 18.36 -7.96 9.01
CA ASP A 239 18.50 -8.19 10.45
C ASP A 239 18.49 -6.89 11.29
N ALA A 240 18.88 -5.77 10.68
CA ALA A 240 18.77 -4.44 11.29
C ALA A 240 17.31 -3.99 11.37
N TYR A 241 17.04 -2.98 12.20
CA TYR A 241 15.78 -2.24 12.05
C TYR A 241 15.81 -1.45 10.74
N TYR A 242 14.66 -1.32 10.10
CA TYR A 242 14.50 -0.62 8.84
C TYR A 242 13.59 0.60 9.04
N ASP A 243 14.07 1.78 8.66
CA ASP A 243 13.26 2.97 8.54
C ASP A 243 12.47 2.92 7.22
N ALA A 244 11.15 2.72 7.33
CA ALA A 244 10.27 2.65 6.16
C ALA A 244 10.19 3.98 5.38
N GLY A 245 10.66 5.09 5.98
CA GLY A 245 10.55 6.45 5.44
C GLY A 245 9.16 7.06 5.60
N ASP A 246 8.27 6.39 6.32
CA ASP A 246 6.95 6.89 6.71
C ASP A 246 6.99 7.38 8.17
N GLU A 247 5.99 8.17 8.53
CA GLU A 247 5.68 8.55 9.90
C GLU A 247 4.26 8.12 10.25
N ILE A 248 4.06 7.76 11.51
CA ILE A 248 2.77 7.31 12.04
C ILE A 248 2.40 8.06 13.30
N ARG A 249 1.11 8.07 13.63
CA ARG A 249 0.60 8.40 14.96
C ARG A 249 -0.06 7.19 15.58
N LEU A 250 0.20 6.95 16.85
CA LEU A 250 -0.41 5.87 17.62
C LEU A 250 -1.48 6.43 18.57
N ARG A 251 -2.52 5.62 18.77
CA ARG A 251 -3.49 5.78 19.84
C ARG A 251 -3.96 4.40 20.28
N ASP A 252 -3.87 4.12 21.59
CA ASP A 252 -4.22 2.84 22.17
C ASP A 252 -3.49 1.66 21.48
N GLY A 253 -2.19 1.83 21.18
CA GLY A 253 -1.37 0.84 20.49
C GLY A 253 -1.70 0.59 19.00
N CYS A 254 -2.64 1.34 18.41
CA CYS A 254 -3.05 1.24 17.01
C CYS A 254 -2.57 2.44 16.19
N VAL A 255 -2.26 2.23 14.92
CA VAL A 255 -1.97 3.31 13.98
C VAL A 255 -3.28 3.99 13.59
N VAL A 256 -3.35 5.31 13.77
CA VAL A 256 -4.53 6.12 13.43
C VAL A 256 -4.28 7.06 12.26
N GLU A 257 -3.02 7.43 12.02
CA GLU A 257 -2.61 8.26 10.89
C GLU A 257 -1.26 7.80 10.35
N VAL A 258 -1.10 7.94 9.03
CA VAL A 258 0.14 7.62 8.31
C VAL A 258 0.43 8.74 7.31
N ARG A 259 1.70 9.12 7.19
CA ARG A 259 2.18 9.99 6.13
C ARG A 259 3.59 9.61 5.69
N ARG A 260 3.97 10.02 4.48
CA ARG A 260 5.36 9.91 4.05
C ARG A 260 6.18 11.01 4.72
N ARG A 261 7.34 10.66 5.30
CA ARG A 261 8.21 11.67 5.94
C ARG A 261 8.70 12.65 4.89
N ASP A 262 8.67 13.94 5.23
CA ASP A 262 9.13 15.05 4.39
C ASP A 262 8.46 15.17 3.01
N ASP A 263 7.32 14.50 2.79
CA ASP A 263 6.58 14.61 1.53
C ASP A 263 5.85 15.96 1.45
N PRO A 264 6.16 16.83 0.46
CA PRO A 264 5.50 18.12 0.31
C PRO A 264 3.99 17.99 0.09
N ALA A 265 3.50 16.83 -0.35
CA ALA A 265 2.07 16.55 -0.50
C ALA A 265 1.32 16.65 0.83
N ASN A 266 2.02 16.46 1.97
CA ASN A 266 1.41 16.52 3.30
C ASN A 266 0.74 17.87 3.59
N ALA A 267 1.25 18.96 3.01
CA ALA A 267 0.68 20.29 3.18
C ALA A 267 -0.67 20.48 2.48
N PHE A 268 -1.03 19.61 1.53
CA PHE A 268 -2.24 19.76 0.70
C PHE A 268 -3.36 18.79 1.09
N VAL A 269 -3.15 17.95 2.10
CA VAL A 269 -4.05 16.84 2.42
C VAL A 269 -5.46 17.32 2.78
N GLU A 270 -5.59 18.30 3.68
CA GLU A 270 -6.92 18.78 4.10
C GLU A 270 -7.70 19.40 2.94
N ALA A 271 -7.03 20.19 2.09
CA ALA A 271 -7.70 20.76 0.92
C ALA A 271 -8.12 19.70 -0.11
N VAL A 272 -7.34 18.61 -0.23
CA VAL A 272 -7.68 17.48 -1.10
C VAL A 272 -8.84 16.68 -0.52
N GLU A 273 -8.90 16.49 0.81
CA GLU A 273 -10.04 15.89 1.50
C GLU A 273 -11.33 16.69 1.19
N GLU A 274 -11.27 18.03 1.25
CA GLU A 274 -12.40 18.90 0.92
C GLU A 274 -12.83 18.80 -0.54
N LEU A 275 -11.88 18.85 -1.49
CA LEU A 275 -12.17 18.71 -2.92
C LEU A 275 -12.83 17.35 -3.23
N LEU A 276 -12.32 16.28 -2.61
CA LEU A 276 -12.89 14.94 -2.75
C LEU A 276 -14.29 14.85 -2.13
N ALA A 277 -14.51 15.48 -0.97
CA ALA A 277 -15.84 15.54 -0.34
C ALA A 277 -16.85 16.34 -1.17
N ASN A 278 -16.39 17.34 -1.92
CA ASN A 278 -17.22 18.26 -2.71
C ASN A 278 -17.47 17.81 -4.16
N GLY A 279 -17.23 16.54 -4.48
CA GLY A 279 -17.66 15.93 -5.75
C GLY A 279 -16.52 15.57 -6.71
N CYS A 280 -15.26 15.92 -6.41
CA CYS A 280 -14.14 15.41 -7.19
C CYS A 280 -13.99 13.90 -6.95
N ILE A 281 -13.86 13.12 -8.02
CA ILE A 281 -13.52 11.69 -7.99
C ILE A 281 -12.04 11.55 -7.62
N ASN A 282 -11.15 12.22 -8.34
CA ASN A 282 -9.72 12.28 -8.05
C ASN A 282 -9.19 13.71 -8.18
N VAL A 283 -8.04 13.96 -7.55
CA VAL A 283 -7.36 15.27 -7.52
C VAL A 283 -5.86 15.05 -7.72
N GLN A 284 -5.23 15.91 -8.53
CA GLN A 284 -3.78 16.07 -8.60
C GLN A 284 -3.41 17.54 -8.66
N ILE A 285 -2.31 17.90 -8.02
CA ILE A 285 -1.86 19.29 -7.91
C ILE A 285 -0.52 19.42 -8.63
N ASP A 286 -0.45 20.39 -9.53
CA ASP A 286 0.78 20.86 -10.15
C ASP A 286 1.13 22.20 -9.50
N ARG A 287 2.13 22.18 -8.60
CA ARG A 287 2.48 23.35 -7.80
C ARG A 287 3.18 24.39 -8.65
N MET A 288 4.00 23.94 -9.60
CA MET A 288 4.75 24.81 -10.50
C MET A 288 3.82 25.62 -11.42
N ASN A 289 2.77 24.99 -11.95
CA ASN A 289 1.82 25.63 -12.85
C ASN A 289 0.55 26.16 -12.14
N ARG A 290 0.50 26.10 -10.80
CA ARG A 290 -0.66 26.50 -9.98
C ARG A 290 -1.98 25.95 -10.55
N THR A 291 -1.99 24.66 -10.84
CA THR A 291 -3.14 24.00 -11.45
C THR A 291 -3.55 22.78 -10.62
N VAL A 292 -4.85 22.67 -10.34
CA VAL A 292 -5.47 21.48 -9.78
C VAL A 292 -6.19 20.75 -10.92
N TYR A 293 -5.73 19.55 -11.23
CA TYR A 293 -6.45 18.64 -12.10
C TYR A 293 -7.49 17.90 -11.26
N CYS A 294 -8.73 17.87 -11.75
CA CYS A 294 -9.81 17.13 -11.14
C CYS A 294 -10.42 16.14 -12.14
N ASP A 295 -10.71 14.94 -11.65
CA ASP A 295 -11.56 13.96 -12.32
C ASP A 295 -12.95 14.07 -11.67
N GLY A 296 -14.00 14.24 -12.46
CA GLY A 296 -15.36 14.49 -11.98
C GLY A 296 -15.82 15.93 -12.19
N GLU A 297 -16.83 16.35 -11.41
CA GLU A 297 -17.44 17.66 -11.54
C GLU A 297 -16.53 18.77 -10.99
N VAL A 298 -16.17 19.74 -11.84
CA VAL A 298 -15.44 20.94 -11.47
C VAL A 298 -16.46 22.04 -11.19
N ARG A 299 -16.61 22.42 -9.92
CA ARG A 299 -17.63 23.40 -9.47
C ARG A 299 -17.12 24.83 -9.38
N ALA A 300 -15.82 25.04 -9.47
CA ALA A 300 -15.18 26.34 -9.43
C ALA A 300 -14.02 26.37 -10.43
N ASP A 301 -13.76 27.56 -11.00
CA ASP A 301 -12.62 27.75 -11.90
C ASP A 301 -11.30 27.87 -11.14
N HIS A 302 -11.36 28.25 -9.86
CA HIS A 302 -10.20 28.45 -9.00
C HIS A 302 -10.46 27.94 -7.58
N VAL A 303 -9.39 27.56 -6.89
CA VAL A 303 -9.39 27.17 -5.48
C VAL A 303 -8.14 27.72 -4.80
N GLU A 304 -8.29 28.21 -3.57
CA GLU A 304 -7.16 28.62 -2.75
C GLU A 304 -6.59 27.41 -2.00
N LEU A 305 -5.30 27.13 -2.18
CA LEU A 305 -4.58 26.07 -1.48
C LEU A 305 -3.34 26.66 -0.82
N ASN A 306 -3.26 26.57 0.51
CA ASN A 306 -2.13 27.08 1.30
C ASN A 306 -1.79 28.56 1.03
N GLY A 307 -2.81 29.41 0.83
CA GLY A 307 -2.67 30.85 0.60
C GLY A 307 -2.34 31.25 -0.85
N ASP A 308 -2.24 30.28 -1.76
CA ASP A 308 -2.04 30.53 -3.20
C ASP A 308 -3.31 30.15 -3.96
N GLU A 309 -3.66 30.93 -4.99
CA GLU A 309 -4.76 30.62 -5.90
C GLU A 309 -4.29 29.63 -6.98
N TYR A 310 -5.05 28.55 -7.16
CA TYR A 310 -4.84 27.53 -8.19
C TYR A 310 -6.01 27.50 -9.15
N ARG A 311 -5.74 27.35 -10.44
CA ARG A 311 -6.77 27.10 -11.45
C ARG A 311 -7.23 25.64 -11.39
N MET A 312 -8.52 25.40 -11.38
CA MET A 312 -9.11 24.07 -11.49
C MET A 312 -9.35 23.69 -12.94
N VAL A 313 -8.94 22.48 -13.32
CA VAL A 313 -9.04 21.98 -14.69
C VAL A 313 -9.56 20.55 -14.67
N ALA A 314 -10.62 20.27 -15.42
CA ALA A 314 -11.01 18.90 -15.73
C ALA A 314 -9.97 18.30 -16.67
N GLY A 315 -9.34 17.17 -16.30
CA GLY A 315 -8.24 16.65 -17.09
C GLY A 315 -7.85 15.22 -16.78
N GLN A 316 -7.12 14.62 -17.73
CA GLN A 316 -6.56 13.29 -17.55
C GLN A 316 -5.45 13.35 -16.49
N MET A 317 -5.67 12.54 -15.46
CA MET A 317 -4.74 12.34 -14.34
C MET A 317 -3.49 11.58 -14.78
N LYS A 318 -2.31 12.05 -14.33
CA LYS A 318 -1.01 11.44 -14.62
C LYS A 318 -0.66 10.38 -13.56
N ARG A 319 -0.79 9.10 -13.90
CA ARG A 319 -0.29 8.00 -13.07
C ARG A 319 1.22 7.83 -13.24
N LEU A 320 1.88 7.25 -12.24
CA LEU A 320 3.32 6.95 -12.35
C LEU A 320 3.55 5.95 -13.48
N LYS A 321 4.64 6.14 -14.23
CA LYS A 321 5.04 5.14 -15.24
C LYS A 321 5.30 3.81 -14.52
N ASP A 322 4.79 2.71 -15.06
CA ASP A 322 4.95 1.35 -14.53
C ASP A 322 4.29 1.13 -13.14
N SER A 323 3.40 2.03 -12.71
CA SER A 323 2.58 1.86 -11.50
C SER A 323 1.24 2.56 -11.64
N ASN A 324 0.14 1.87 -11.34
CA ASN A 324 -1.18 2.50 -11.32
C ASN A 324 -1.37 3.52 -10.19
N ARG A 325 -0.34 3.85 -9.42
CA ARG A 325 -0.38 4.88 -8.39
C ARG A 325 -0.66 6.25 -8.98
N LEU A 326 -1.53 7.00 -8.32
CA LEU A 326 -1.80 8.40 -8.62
C LEU A 326 -1.07 9.31 -7.60
N PRO A 327 0.07 9.92 -7.96
CA PRO A 327 0.76 10.84 -7.07
C PRO A 327 -0.09 12.09 -6.86
N LEU A 328 -0.14 12.61 -5.63
CA LEU A 328 -0.91 13.82 -5.35
C LEU A 328 -0.30 15.06 -5.99
N LEU A 329 1.04 15.11 -6.07
CA LEU A 329 1.80 16.19 -6.67
C LEU A 329 2.51 15.70 -7.95
N ILE A 330 2.47 16.48 -9.03
CA ILE A 330 3.05 16.12 -10.35
C ILE A 330 4.02 17.15 -10.94
N GLY A 331 4.40 18.16 -10.16
CA GLY A 331 5.28 19.26 -10.55
C GLY A 331 5.65 20.10 -9.35
#